data_AF-A0A7Y6C0R0-F1
#
_entry.id   AF-A0A7Y6C0R0-F1
#
_cell.length_a   1.000
_cell.length_b   1.000
_cell.length_c   1.000
_cell.angle_alpha   90.00
_cell.angle_beta   90.00
_cell.angle_gamma   90.00
#
_symmetry.space_group_name_H-M   'P 1'
#
loop_
_entity.id
_entity.type
_entity.pdbx_description
1 polymer ?
#
loop_
_entity_poly.entity_id
_entity_poly.type
_entity_poly.pdbx_seq_one_letter_code
_entity_poly.pdbx_strand_id
1 'polypeptide(L)'
;MEWYTLGNMITRIRIGQKASTPGFSRTVIRRPDGLFWVGGIWSGQVVQLRDFLFSDIWTIYEDEETEQWLKFRDSYERTEREMIENQFEDLRE
;
A
#
# COMPACT_ATOMS: atom_id res chain seq x y z
N MET A 1 3.65 14.94 -10.56
CA MET A 1 3.01 14.10 -9.54
C MET A 1 2.04 13.19 -10.29
N GLU A 2 2.25 11.88 -10.24
CA GLU A 2 1.39 10.92 -10.95
C GLU A 2 0.18 10.55 -10.09
N TRP A 3 -0.98 10.40 -10.72
CA TRP A 3 -2.24 10.05 -10.07
C TRP A 3 -2.71 8.67 -10.52
N TYR A 4 -3.24 7.89 -9.57
CA TYR A 4 -3.62 6.51 -9.75
C TYR A 4 -5.05 6.26 -9.29
N THR A 5 -5.79 5.42 -10.00
CA THR A 5 -6.98 4.77 -9.43
C THR A 5 -6.57 3.86 -8.26
N LEU A 6 -7.51 3.46 -7.40
CA LEU A 6 -7.24 2.55 -6.28
C LEU A 6 -6.45 1.29 -6.70
N GLY A 7 -6.89 0.60 -7.76
CA GLY A 7 -6.21 -0.62 -8.23
C GLY A 7 -4.79 -0.36 -8.72
N ASN A 8 -4.57 0.73 -9.46
CA ASN A 8 -3.23 1.12 -9.91
C ASN A 8 -2.35 1.56 -8.75
N MET A 9 -2.92 2.17 -7.71
CA MET A 9 -2.18 2.56 -6.51
C MET A 9 -1.74 1.33 -5.71
N ILE A 10 -2.65 0.38 -5.48
CA ILE A 10 -2.36 -0.85 -4.71
C ILE A 10 -1.24 -1.66 -5.37
N THR A 11 -1.19 -1.71 -6.69
CA THR A 11 -0.14 -2.45 -7.42
C THR A 11 1.21 -1.73 -7.47
N ARG A 12 1.25 -0.43 -7.17
CA ARG A 12 2.47 0.40 -7.26
C ARG A 12 3.06 0.80 -5.90
N ILE A 13 2.22 0.91 -4.86
CA ILE A 13 2.66 1.36 -3.54
C ILE A 13 3.59 0.32 -2.89
N ARG A 14 4.79 0.76 -2.49
CA ARG A 14 5.79 -0.09 -1.83
C ARG A 14 5.74 0.03 -0.32
N ILE A 15 6.31 -0.95 0.39
CA ILE A 15 6.42 -0.92 1.85
C ILE A 15 7.18 0.34 2.31
N GLY A 16 6.62 1.09 3.26
CA GLY A 16 7.14 2.39 3.66
C GLY A 16 6.86 3.48 2.62
N GLN A 17 5.77 3.40 1.87
CA GLN A 17 5.26 4.54 1.11
C GLN A 17 3.87 4.92 1.61
N LYS A 18 3.55 6.21 1.48
CA LYS A 18 2.21 6.72 1.70
C LYS A 18 1.51 6.95 0.36
N ALA A 19 0.19 6.84 0.38
CA ALA A 19 -0.64 7.33 -0.70
C ALA A 19 -1.72 8.25 -0.14
N SER A 20 -1.97 9.37 -0.82
CA SER A 20 -2.97 10.34 -0.43
C SER A 20 -3.89 10.71 -1.57
N THR A 21 -5.15 10.96 -1.25
CA THR A 21 -6.11 11.58 -2.17
C THR A 21 -5.82 13.07 -2.34
N PRO A 22 -6.38 13.74 -3.36
CA PRO A 22 -6.30 15.19 -3.49
C PRO A 22 -6.67 15.91 -2.19
N GLY A 23 -5.85 16.90 -1.83
CA GLY A 23 -6.02 17.67 -0.60
C GLY A 23 -5.75 16.90 0.70
N PHE A 24 -5.15 15.71 0.64
CA PHE A 24 -4.82 14.88 1.81
C PHE A 24 -6.06 14.54 2.67
N SER A 25 -7.24 14.46 2.04
CA SER A 25 -8.49 14.11 2.74
C SER A 25 -8.50 12.67 3.25
N ARG A 26 -7.73 11.81 2.59
CA ARG A 26 -7.44 10.43 2.99
C ARG A 26 -5.97 10.15 2.73
N THR A 27 -5.31 9.54 3.71
CA THR A 27 -3.92 9.09 3.60
C THR A 27 -3.80 7.68 4.12
N VAL A 28 -3.04 6.86 3.41
CA VAL A 28 -2.72 5.50 3.79
C VAL A 28 -1.21 5.28 3.77
N ILE A 29 -0.71 4.32 4.53
CA ILE A 29 0.68 3.86 4.52
C ILE A 29 0.73 2.36 4.27
N ARG A 30 1.57 1.92 3.34
CA ARG A 30 1.87 0.49 3.16
C ARG A 30 2.93 0.08 4.15
N ARG A 31 2.58 -0.82 5.07
CA ARG A 31 3.48 -1.49 6.02
C ARG A 31 3.65 -2.93 5.61
N PRO A 32 4.62 -3.69 6.16
CA PRO A 32 4.79 -5.11 5.81
C PRO A 32 3.52 -5.95 5.99
N ASP A 33 2.72 -5.65 7.01
CA ASP A 33 1.51 -6.38 7.40
C ASP A 33 0.22 -5.87 6.74
N GLY A 34 0.28 -4.80 5.93
CA GLY A 34 -0.87 -4.35 5.15
C GLY A 34 -0.89 -2.86 4.83
N LEU A 35 -2.06 -2.38 4.41
CA LEU A 35 -2.33 -0.97 4.15
C LEU A 35 -3.11 -0.37 5.32
N PHE A 36 -2.62 0.73 5.88
CA PHE A 36 -3.19 1.33 7.10
C PHE A 36 -3.58 2.78 6.88
N TRP A 37 -4.67 3.22 7.50
CA TRP A 37 -5.06 4.63 7.54
C TRP A 37 -4.06 5.46 8.35
N VAL A 38 -3.76 6.66 7.84
CA VAL A 38 -2.93 7.67 8.49
C VAL A 38 -3.79 8.88 8.77
N GLY A 39 -3.95 9.22 10.05
CA GLY A 39 -4.75 10.37 10.48
C GLY A 39 -6.26 10.12 10.45
N GLY A 40 -7.02 11.10 10.94
CA GLY A 40 -8.48 11.03 11.06
C GLY A 40 -8.97 9.95 12.02
N ILE A 41 -10.27 9.67 11.97
CA ILE A 41 -10.97 8.75 12.90
C ILE A 41 -10.59 7.27 12.72
N TRP A 42 -10.01 6.91 11.58
CA TRP A 42 -9.60 5.55 11.27
C TRP A 42 -8.10 5.31 11.44
N SER A 43 -7.35 6.30 11.94
CA SER A 43 -5.89 6.24 12.06
C SER A 43 -5.41 4.93 12.72
N GLY A 44 -4.47 4.26 12.08
CA GLY A 44 -3.90 2.99 12.55
C GLY A 44 -4.77 1.75 12.31
N GLN A 45 -5.98 1.89 11.77
CA GLN A 45 -6.79 0.76 11.34
C GLN A 45 -6.35 0.25 9.96
N VAL A 46 -6.46 -1.06 9.75
CA VAL A 46 -6.27 -1.68 8.43
C VAL A 46 -7.34 -1.17 7.48
N VAL A 47 -6.93 -0.80 6.27
CA VAL A 47 -7.84 -0.36 5.22
C VAL A 47 -8.72 -1.53 4.80
N GLN A 48 -10.03 -1.33 4.92
CA GLN A 48 -11.02 -2.23 4.33
C GLN A 48 -11.38 -1.69 2.95
N LEU A 49 -11.41 -2.57 1.94
CA LEU A 49 -11.89 -2.20 0.61
C LEU A 49 -13.39 -1.89 0.68
N ARG A 50 -13.75 -0.63 0.44
CA ARG A 50 -15.10 -0.09 0.51
C ARG A 50 -15.40 0.69 -0.77
N ASP A 51 -16.67 0.77 -1.14
CA ASP A 51 -17.11 1.31 -2.43
C ASP A 51 -16.57 2.71 -2.75
N PHE A 52 -16.52 3.59 -1.74
CA PHE A 52 -16.03 4.96 -1.92
C PHE A 52 -14.54 5.05 -2.33
N LEU A 53 -13.74 4.01 -2.07
CA LEU A 53 -12.33 4.00 -2.47
C LEU A 53 -12.16 3.82 -3.97
N PHE A 54 -13.13 3.20 -4.67
CA PHE A 54 -13.03 2.98 -6.11
C PHE A 54 -13.15 4.27 -6.93
N SER A 55 -13.75 5.32 -6.35
CA SER A 55 -13.82 6.65 -6.96
C SER A 55 -12.64 7.56 -6.61
N ASP A 56 -11.78 7.16 -5.67
CA ASP A 56 -10.64 7.96 -5.25
C ASP A 56 -9.47 7.84 -6.25
N ILE A 57 -8.80 8.97 -6.48
CA ILE A 57 -7.48 9.00 -7.12
C ILE A 57 -6.40 9.28 -6.08
N TRP A 58 -5.22 8.73 -6.29
CA TRP A 58 -4.16 8.67 -5.29
C TRP A 58 -2.83 9.11 -5.88
N THR A 59 -2.05 9.85 -5.11
CA THR A 59 -0.62 10.07 -5.37
C THR A 59 0.19 9.29 -4.33
N ILE A 60 1.28 8.66 -4.76
CA ILE A 60 2.21 7.93 -3.89
C ILE A 60 3.42 8.82 -3.59
N TYR A 61 3.90 8.78 -2.35
CA TYR A 61 5.07 9.54 -1.91
C TYR A 61 5.75 8.87 -0.70
N GLU A 62 6.94 9.36 -0.36
CA GLU A 62 7.71 8.98 0.83
C GLU A 62 7.90 10.23 1.72
N ASP A 63 7.93 10.04 3.04
CA ASP A 63 8.23 11.09 4.02
C ASP A 63 9.02 10.52 5.23
N GLU A 64 9.46 11.38 6.15
CA GLU A 64 10.33 11.00 7.29
C GLU A 64 9.74 9.85 8.14
N GLU A 65 8.41 9.77 8.28
CA GLU A 65 7.76 8.70 9.06
C GLU A 65 7.87 7.31 8.39
N THR A 66 8.22 7.28 7.11
CA THR A 66 8.33 6.04 6.33
C THR A 66 9.70 5.37 6.42
N GLU A 67 10.74 6.07 6.88
CA GLU A 67 12.13 5.59 6.88
C GLU A 67 12.33 4.27 7.65
N GLN A 68 11.61 4.10 8.76
CA GLN A 68 11.70 2.91 9.61
C GLN A 68 11.37 1.60 8.89
N TRP A 69 10.58 1.66 7.80
CA TRP A 69 10.15 0.50 7.02
C TRP A 69 11.01 0.26 5.78
N LEU A 70 11.76 1.27 5.31
CA LEU A 70 12.59 1.18 4.11
C LEU A 70 13.61 0.04 4.21
N LYS A 71 14.22 -0.13 5.40
CA LYS A 71 15.20 -1.19 5.66
C LYS A 71 14.65 -2.61 5.51
N PHE A 72 13.33 -2.79 5.60
CA PHE A 72 12.68 -4.10 5.51
C PHE A 72 12.01 -4.34 4.15
N ARG A 73 11.78 -3.27 3.37
CA ARG A 73 11.01 -3.29 2.12
C ARG A 73 11.40 -4.44 1.20
N ASP A 74 12.66 -4.49 0.76
CA ASP A 74 13.08 -5.45 -0.26
C ASP A 74 13.02 -6.90 0.23
N SER A 75 13.25 -7.14 1.53
CA SER A 75 13.16 -8.49 2.10
C SER A 75 11.71 -8.99 2.14
N TYR A 76 10.78 -8.14 2.57
CA TYR A 76 9.37 -8.50 2.62
C TYR A 76 8.77 -8.62 1.22
N GLU A 77 9.01 -7.66 0.33
CA GLU A 77 8.48 -7.69 -1.04
C GLU A 77 9.03 -8.89 -1.83
N ARG A 78 10.28 -9.30 -1.57
CA ARG A 78 10.83 -10.56 -2.13
C ARG A 78 10.07 -11.78 -1.60
N THR A 79 9.83 -11.83 -0.29
CA THR A 79 9.09 -12.95 0.33
C THR A 79 7.66 -13.04 -0.21
N GLU A 80 6.97 -11.90 -0.39
CA GLU A 80 5.63 -11.85 -1.00
C GLU A 80 5.64 -12.40 -2.43
N ARG A 81 6.65 -12.04 -3.23
CA ARG A 81 6.81 -12.57 -4.59
C ARG A 81 7.06 -14.08 -4.60
N GLU A 82 7.98 -14.55 -3.76
CA GLU A 82 8.29 -15.99 -3.64
C GLU A 82 7.03 -16.79 -3.24
N MET A 83 6.18 -16.26 -2.36
CA MET A 83 4.91 -16.90 -2.01
C MET A 83 3.95 -17.01 -3.20
N ILE A 84 3.85 -15.97 -4.03
CA ILE A 84 3.01 -15.99 -5.24
C ILE A 84 3.56 -16.99 -6.26
N GLU A 85 4.88 -17.01 -6.47
CA GLU A 85 5.55 -17.96 -7.37
C GLU A 85 5.29 -19.40 -6.92
N ASN A 86 5.43 -19.70 -5.63
CA ASN A 86 5.13 -21.03 -5.07
C ASN A 86 3.67 -21.44 -5.29
N GLN A 87 2.71 -20.54 -5.01
CA GLN A 87 1.28 -20.80 -5.26
C GLN A 87 0.98 -21.08 -6.73
N PHE A 88 1.69 -20.42 -7.64
CA PHE A 88 1.51 -20.63 -9.07
C PHE A 88 2.06 -21.98 -9.52
N GLU A 89 3.24 -22.39 -9.04
CA GLU A 89 3.80 -23.70 -9.34
C GLU A 89 2.96 -24.84 -8.76
N ASP A 90 2.42 -24.70 -7.54
CA ASP A 90 1.50 -25.69 -6.93
C ASP A 90 0.23 -25.93 -7.77
N LEU A 91 -0.22 -24.96 -8.56
CA LEU A 91 -1.40 -25.10 -9.45
C LEU A 91 -1.07 -25.84 -10.76
N ARG A 92 0.21 -25.99 -11.10
CA ARG A 92 0.66 -26.63 -12.34
C ARG A 92 0.94 -28.13 -12.17
N GLU A 93 1.12 -28.59 -10.94
CA GLU A 93 1.25 -30.00 -10.54
C GLU A 93 -0.12 -30.70 -10.43
#